data_AF-A0A835RTM9-F1
#
_entry.id   AF-A0A835RTM9-F1
#
_cell.length_a   1.000
_cell.length_b   1.000
_cell.length_c   1.000
_cell.angle_alpha   90.00
_cell.angle_beta   90.00
_cell.angle_gamma   90.00
#
_symmetry.space_group_name_H-M   'P 1'
#
loop_
_entity.id
_entity.type
_entity.pdbx_description
1 polymer ?
#
loop_
_entity_poly.entity_id
_entity_poly.type
_entity_poly.pdbx_seq_one_letter_code
_entity_poly.pdbx_strand_id
1 'polypeptide(L)'
;MALSEAVLARNLEEIQSELELLRNGGERHLASSIRSKISFLKSLLAAEFSGRTPDRLNHFVSQLSALESALDEVGEEEEAAEQPKKSMAMEGTGYVSVRRNLEELEAMVHIMALEPPTRFLEPK
;
A
#
# COMPACT_ATOMS: atom_id res chain seq x y z
N MET A 1 6.32 16.62 11.22
CA MET A 1 4.87 16.38 11.06
C MET A 1 4.60 15.06 11.75
N ALA A 2 3.74 15.03 12.76
CA ALA A 2 3.41 13.75 13.41
C ALA A 2 2.59 12.89 12.45
N LEU A 3 2.87 11.59 12.41
CA LEU A 3 2.04 10.63 11.67
C LEU A 3 0.66 10.61 12.32
N SER A 4 -0.35 11.06 11.58
CA SER A 4 -1.75 10.99 12.00
C SER A 4 -2.54 10.01 11.14
N GLU A 5 -3.62 9.50 11.70
CA GLU A 5 -4.61 8.70 10.97
C GLU A 5 -5.05 9.39 9.67
N ALA A 6 -5.32 10.70 9.72
CA ALA A 6 -5.73 11.46 8.55
C ALA A 6 -4.66 11.47 7.44
N VAL A 7 -3.36 11.47 7.81
CA VAL A 7 -2.27 11.36 6.82
C VAL A 7 -2.23 9.96 6.22
N LEU A 8 -2.38 8.90 7.04
CA LEU A 8 -2.42 7.52 6.55
C LEU A 8 -3.62 7.28 5.63
N ALA A 9 -4.83 7.61 6.08
CA ALA A 9 -6.08 7.44 5.35
C ALA A 9 -6.05 8.16 4.00
N ARG A 10 -5.61 9.43 3.98
CA ARG A 10 -5.50 10.20 2.73
C ARG A 10 -4.53 9.57 1.74
N ASN A 11 -3.37 9.09 2.20
CA ASN A 11 -2.42 8.44 1.29
C ASN A 11 -2.96 7.11 0.75
N LEU A 12 -3.68 6.34 1.56
CA LEU A 12 -4.33 5.11 1.09
C LEU A 12 -5.45 5.39 0.08
N GLU A 13 -6.27 6.42 0.30
CA GLU A 13 -7.31 6.85 -0.65
C GLU A 13 -6.72 7.32 -1.99
N GLU A 14 -5.60 8.06 -1.94
CA GLU A 14 -4.87 8.46 -3.14
C GLU A 14 -4.28 7.24 -3.88
N ILE A 15 -3.73 6.25 -3.15
CA ILE A 15 -3.27 4.98 -3.72
C ILE A 15 -4.42 4.21 -4.37
N GLN A 16 -5.58 4.13 -3.71
CA GLN A 16 -6.78 3.47 -4.25
C GLN A 16 -7.23 4.11 -5.56
N SER A 17 -7.31 5.44 -5.57
CA SER A 17 -7.72 6.20 -6.75
C SER A 17 -6.76 5.98 -7.92
N GLU A 18 -5.44 6.02 -7.67
CA GLU A 18 -4.43 5.77 -8.70
C GLU A 18 -4.45 4.32 -9.20
N LEU A 19 -4.76 3.35 -8.33
CA LEU A 19 -4.91 1.94 -8.69
C LEU A 19 -6.13 1.68 -9.56
N GLU A 20 -7.26 2.30 -9.25
CA GLU A 20 -8.45 2.20 -10.09
C GLU A 20 -8.21 2.78 -11.48
N LEU A 21 -7.49 3.91 -11.56
CA LEU A 21 -7.10 4.50 -12.84
C LEU A 21 -6.16 3.56 -13.61
N LEU A 22 -5.14 2.99 -12.95
CA LEU A 22 -4.20 2.04 -13.56
C LEU A 22 -4.96 0.82 -14.14
N ARG A 23 -5.86 0.21 -13.36
CA ARG A 23 -6.70 -0.92 -13.79
C ARG A 23 -7.55 -0.61 -15.03
N ASN A 24 -8.02 0.63 -15.17
CA ASN A 24 -8.87 1.04 -16.28
C ASN A 24 -8.07 1.40 -17.56
N GLY A 25 -6.81 0.96 -17.66
CA GLY A 25 -5.91 1.30 -18.78
C GLY A 25 -5.21 2.65 -18.59
N GLY A 26 -5.05 3.09 -17.35
CA GLY A 26 -4.31 4.30 -16.98
C GLY A 26 -2.82 4.18 -17.31
N GLU A 27 -2.12 5.31 -17.23
CA GLU A 27 -0.72 5.38 -17.63
C GLU A 27 0.23 4.72 -16.60
N ARG A 28 1.30 4.09 -17.09
CA ARG A 28 2.37 3.46 -16.27
C ARG A 28 2.97 4.36 -15.18
N HIS A 29 2.89 5.69 -15.35
CA HIS A 29 3.38 6.62 -14.34
C HIS A 29 2.59 6.50 -13.01
N LEU A 30 1.35 5.99 -13.05
CA LEU A 30 0.53 5.76 -11.86
C LEU A 30 1.12 4.66 -10.98
N ALA A 31 1.61 3.56 -11.55
CA ALA A 31 2.29 2.50 -10.79
C ALA A 31 3.55 3.01 -10.07
N SER A 32 4.31 3.90 -10.72
CA SER A 32 5.48 4.58 -10.11
C SER A 32 5.07 5.58 -9.02
N SER A 33 3.96 6.29 -9.21
CA SER A 33 3.38 7.19 -8.20
C SER A 33 2.95 6.42 -6.95
N ILE A 34 2.21 5.32 -7.13
CA ILE A 34 1.76 4.47 -6.03
C ILE A 34 2.96 3.92 -5.24
N ARG A 35 4.00 3.42 -5.92
CA ARG A 35 5.24 2.96 -5.25
C ARG A 35 5.91 4.07 -4.45
N SER A 36 5.94 5.29 -4.98
CA SER A 36 6.49 6.44 -4.27
C SER A 36 5.70 6.76 -2.98
N LYS A 37 4.36 6.67 -3.03
CA LYS A 37 3.50 6.85 -1.85
C LYS A 37 3.71 5.75 -0.80
N ILE A 38 3.82 4.48 -1.23
CA ILE A 38 4.11 3.35 -0.33
C ILE A 38 5.46 3.55 0.37
N SER A 39 6.50 3.91 -0.37
CA SER A 39 7.83 4.19 0.17
C SER A 39 7.84 5.37 1.15
N PHE A 40 7.08 6.43 0.83
CA PHE A 40 6.88 7.57 1.72
C PHE A 40 6.21 7.14 3.04
N LEU A 41 5.15 6.33 2.99
CA LEU A 41 4.48 5.82 4.17
C LEU A 41 5.40 4.95 5.05
N LYS A 42 6.17 4.03 4.44
CA LYS A 42 7.17 3.21 5.14
C LYS A 42 8.21 4.09 5.85
N SER A 43 8.70 5.13 5.18
CA SER A 43 9.69 6.05 5.73
C SER A 43 9.13 6.87 6.88
N LEU A 44 7.89 7.36 6.75
CA LEU A 44 7.20 8.12 7.80
C LEU A 44 6.98 7.26 9.05
N LEU A 45 6.57 6.00 8.87
CA LEU A 45 6.43 5.03 9.95
C LEU A 45 7.77 4.73 10.64
N ALA A 46 8.85 4.56 9.87
CA ALA A 46 10.18 4.34 10.45
C ALA A 46 10.69 5.55 11.26
N ALA A 47 10.40 6.78 10.80
CA ALA A 47 10.80 8.00 11.47
C ALA A 47 10.07 8.22 12.81
N GLU A 48 8.79 7.85 12.88
CA GLU A 48 7.96 8.05 14.09
C GLU A 48 8.18 6.96 15.13
N PHE A 49 8.59 5.75 14.73
CA PHE A 49 8.79 4.60 15.61
C PHE A 49 10.25 4.13 15.61
N SER A 50 11.16 4.96 16.11
CA SER A 50 12.62 4.71 16.10
C SER A 50 13.14 3.74 17.19
N GLY A 51 12.30 2.84 17.71
CA GLY A 51 12.69 1.96 18.83
C GLY A 51 11.95 0.64 18.89
N ARG A 52 10.68 0.65 19.29
CA ARG A 52 9.84 -0.55 19.41
C ARG A 52 8.57 -0.34 18.63
N THR A 53 8.56 -0.76 17.38
CA THR A 53 7.39 -0.71 16.52
C THR A 53 6.32 -1.63 17.10
N PRO A 54 5.13 -1.13 17.47
CA PRO A 54 4.00 -1.96 17.87
C PRO A 54 3.71 -3.04 16.82
N ASP A 55 3.30 -4.23 17.25
CA ASP A 55 3.04 -5.36 16.33
C ASP A 55 2.07 -4.99 15.19
N ARG A 56 1.11 -4.10 15.46
CA ARG A 56 0.17 -3.59 14.46
C ARG A 56 0.83 -2.73 13.39
N LEU A 57 1.83 -1.93 13.76
CA LEU A 57 2.59 -1.11 12.82
C LEU A 57 3.59 -1.96 12.03
N ASN A 58 4.17 -2.99 12.65
CA ASN A 58 4.92 -4.01 11.91
C ASN A 58 4.02 -4.70 10.88
N HIS A 59 2.82 -5.11 11.28
CA HIS A 59 1.84 -5.69 10.37
C HIS A 59 1.46 -4.71 9.25
N PHE A 60 1.29 -3.42 9.56
CA PHE A 60 0.97 -2.40 8.56
C PHE A 60 2.10 -2.22 7.54
N VAL A 61 3.36 -2.17 7.99
CA VAL A 61 4.53 -2.10 7.12
C VAL A 61 4.68 -3.38 6.27
N SER A 62 4.38 -4.55 6.84
CA SER A 62 4.35 -5.81 6.08
C SER A 62 3.30 -5.77 4.97
N GLN A 63 2.09 -5.25 5.26
CA GLN A 63 1.02 -5.12 4.26
C GLN A 63 1.37 -4.12 3.16
N LEU A 64 2.00 -2.98 3.50
CA LEU A 64 2.56 -2.05 2.51
C LEU A 64 3.60 -2.72 1.61
N SER A 65 4.38 -3.66 2.14
CA SER A 65 5.36 -4.41 1.36
C SER A 65 4.71 -5.45 0.45
N ALA A 66 3.66 -6.12 0.92
CA ALA A 66 2.88 -7.02 0.09
C ALA A 66 2.17 -6.28 -1.06
N LEU A 67 1.66 -5.08 -0.80
CA LEU A 67 1.09 -4.20 -1.82
C LEU A 67 2.13 -3.79 -2.88
N GLU A 68 3.34 -3.43 -2.45
CA GLU A 68 4.44 -3.09 -3.35
C GLU A 68 4.85 -4.27 -4.25
N SER A 69 4.99 -5.48 -3.69
CA SER A 69 5.29 -6.67 -4.48
C SER A 69 4.18 -7.02 -5.47
N ALA A 70 2.91 -6.90 -5.07
CA ALA A 70 1.80 -7.15 -5.97
C ALA A 70 1.70 -6.10 -7.10
N LEU A 71 2.15 -4.87 -6.86
CA LEU A 71 2.28 -3.84 -7.89
C LEU A 71 3.41 -4.12 -8.89
N ASP A 72 4.52 -4.69 -8.43
CA ASP A 72 5.60 -5.11 -9.31
C ASP A 72 5.13 -6.25 -10.24
N GLU A 73 4.36 -7.22 -9.72
CA GLU A 73 3.74 -8.28 -10.53
C GLU A 73 2.82 -7.71 -11.63
N VAL A 74 2.02 -6.68 -11.32
CA VAL A 74 1.18 -5.99 -12.31
C VAL A 74 2.03 -5.32 -13.40
N GLY A 75 3.14 -4.68 -13.02
CA GLY A 75 4.06 -4.07 -13.97
C GLY A 75 4.73 -5.09 -14.91
N GLU A 76 5.12 -6.26 -14.37
CA GLU A 76 5.71 -7.35 -15.15
C GLU A 76 4.69 -8.01 -16.09
N GLU A 77 3.44 -8.22 -15.65
CA GLU A 77 2.34 -8.73 -16.49
C GLU A 77 2.05 -7.79 -17.68
N GLU A 78 2.06 -6.47 -17.47
CA GLU A 78 1.86 -5.48 -18.53
C GLU A 78 3.04 -5.41 -19.53
N GLU A 79 4.28 -5.53 -19.05
CA GLU A 79 5.47 -5.56 -19.92
C GLU A 79 5.52 -6.85 -20.75
N ALA A 80 5.13 -7.99 -20.18
CA ALA A 80 5.03 -9.26 -20.89
C ALA A 80 3.92 -9.26 -21.95
N ALA A 81 2.79 -8.60 -21.70
CA ALA A 81 1.67 -8.47 -22.65
C ALA A 81 2.01 -7.59 -23.87
N GLU A 82 2.93 -6.61 -23.72
CA GLU A 82 3.41 -5.79 -24.84
C GLU A 82 4.43 -6.51 -25.74
N GLN A 83 5.02 -7.63 -25.29
CA GLN A 83 5.90 -8.45 -26.14
C GLN A 83 5.08 -9.41 -27.02
N PRO A 84 5.32 -9.45 -28.35
CA PRO A 84 4.49 -10.20 -29.27
C PRO A 84 4.84 -11.69 -29.30
N LYS A 85 4.81 -12.42 -28.18
CA LYS A 85 4.87 -13.90 -28.18
C LYS A 85 4.09 -14.53 -27.03
N LYS A 86 2.94 -15.11 -27.40
CA LYS A 86 2.25 -16.23 -26.74
C LYS A 86 2.25 -16.20 -25.20
N SER A 87 1.17 -15.70 -24.61
CA SER A 87 0.56 -16.43 -23.48
C SER A 87 -0.91 -16.12 -23.36
N MET A 88 -1.67 -17.17 -23.07
CA MET A 88 -3.09 -17.13 -22.75
C MET A 88 -3.31 -16.12 -21.62
N ALA A 89 -4.35 -15.31 -21.76
CA ALA A 89 -4.84 -14.42 -20.72
C ALA A 89 -5.14 -15.23 -19.45
N MET A 90 -4.20 -15.21 -18.52
CA MET A 90 -4.45 -15.49 -17.12
C MET A 90 -5.08 -14.19 -16.60
N GLU A 91 -6.32 -14.25 -16.11
CA GLU A 91 -6.95 -13.07 -15.47
C GLU A 91 -5.98 -12.51 -14.42
N GLY A 92 -5.65 -11.22 -14.52
CA GLY A 92 -4.57 -10.56 -13.81
C GLY A 92 -4.62 -10.79 -12.30
N THR A 93 -3.85 -11.77 -11.84
CA THR A 93 -3.78 -12.18 -10.43
C THR A 93 -3.15 -11.07 -9.58
N GLY A 94 -2.28 -10.26 -10.17
CA GLY A 94 -1.65 -9.12 -9.50
C GLY A 94 -2.67 -8.07 -9.03
N TYR A 95 -3.62 -7.66 -9.89
CA TYR A 95 -4.62 -6.65 -9.52
C TYR A 95 -5.56 -7.10 -8.39
N VAL A 96 -5.89 -8.40 -8.33
CA VAL A 96 -6.70 -8.97 -7.24
C VAL A 96 -5.93 -8.92 -5.91
N SER A 97 -4.65 -9.30 -5.93
CA SER A 97 -3.76 -9.23 -4.76
C SER A 97 -3.57 -7.80 -4.27
N VAL A 98 -3.36 -6.85 -5.19
CA VAL A 98 -3.24 -5.42 -4.90
C VAL A 98 -4.49 -4.89 -4.18
N ARG A 99 -5.68 -5.16 -4.72
CA ARG A 99 -6.94 -4.69 -4.12
C ARG A 99 -7.15 -5.23 -2.71
N ARG A 100 -6.88 -6.54 -2.53
CA ARG A 100 -6.99 -7.18 -1.22
C ARG A 100 -6.05 -6.56 -0.19
N ASN A 101 -4.77 -6.38 -0.54
CA ASN A 101 -3.79 -5.77 0.37
C ASN A 101 -4.19 -4.34 0.76
N LEU A 102 -4.80 -3.59 -0.17
CA LEU A 102 -5.29 -2.25 0.09
C LEU A 102 -6.51 -2.23 1.04
N GLU A 103 -7.49 -3.10 0.83
CA GLU A 103 -8.65 -3.26 1.73
C GLU A 103 -8.20 -3.62 3.15
N GLU A 104 -7.19 -4.50 3.29
CA GLU A 104 -6.58 -4.86 4.57
C GLU A 104 -5.89 -3.65 5.24
N LEU A 105 -5.15 -2.83 4.47
CA LEU A 105 -4.52 -1.60 4.97
C LEU A 105 -5.54 -0.56 5.46
N GLU A 106 -6.63 -0.34 4.71
CA GLU A 106 -7.70 0.58 5.08
C GLU A 106 -8.38 0.17 6.38
N ALA A 107 -8.71 -1.12 6.51
CA ALA A 107 -9.29 -1.68 7.73
C ALA A 107 -8.36 -1.48 8.94
N MET A 108 -7.05 -1.64 8.75
CA MET A 108 -6.06 -1.41 9.81
C MET A 108 -6.00 0.05 10.24
N VAL A 109 -6.04 1.02 9.30
CA VAL A 109 -6.11 2.45 9.64
C VAL A 109 -7.36 2.76 10.45
N HIS A 110 -8.51 2.22 10.04
CA HIS A 110 -9.76 2.41 10.77
C HIS A 110 -9.71 1.82 12.19
N ILE A 111 -9.07 0.66 12.39
CA ILE A 111 -8.89 0.06 13.72
C ILE A 111 -7.93 0.89 14.58
N MET A 112 -6.85 1.43 14.00
CA MET A 112 -5.91 2.32 14.71
C MET A 112 -6.57 3.64 15.14
N ALA A 113 -7.57 4.11 14.39
CA ALA A 113 -8.37 5.30 14.70
C ALA A 113 -9.28 5.13 15.93
N LEU A 114 -9.81 3.92 16.11
CA LEU A 114 -10.79 3.60 17.16
C LEU A 114 -10.14 3.34 18.53
N GLU A 115 -8.81 3.21 18.60
CA GLU A 115 -8.11 3.08 19.88
C GLU A 115 -7.70 4.45 20.43
N PRO A 116 -7.98 4.75 21.70
CA PRO A 116 -7.59 6.03 22.28
C PRO A 116 -6.06 6.18 22.27
N PRO A 117 -5.54 7.41 22.04
CA PRO A 117 -4.10 7.69 21.90
C PRO A 117 -3.27 7.32 23.15
N THR A 118 -3.93 6.98 24.26
CA THR A 118 -3.32 6.66 25.55
C THR A 118 -2.63 5.29 25.60
N ARG A 119 -2.87 4.35 24.67
CA ARG A 119 -2.19 3.03 24.71
C ARG A 119 -0.82 2.99 24.02
N PHE A 120 -0.49 3.98 23.22
CA PHE A 120 0.80 4.05 22.50
C PHE A 120 1.86 4.87 23.24
N LEU A 121 1.49 5.59 24.31
CA LEU A 121 2.32 6.57 25.02
C LEU A 121 2.42 6.33 26.53
N GLU A 122 2.20 5.12 27.04
CA GLU A 122 2.64 4.82 28.42
C GLU A 122 4.14 4.49 28.40
N PRO A 123 5.03 5.40 28.84
CA PRO A 123 6.36 4.97 29.27
C PRO A 123 6.19 4.04 30.47
N LYS A 124 6.84 2.87 30.42
CA LYS A 124 7.11 2.11 31.65
C LYS A 124 8.10 2.84 32.53
#